data_AF-A0A3D4BS61-F1
#
_entry.id   AF-A0A3D4BS61-F1
#
_cell.length_a   1.000
_cell.length_b   1.000
_cell.length_c   1.000
_cell.angle_alpha   90.00
_cell.angle_beta   90.00
_cell.angle_gamma   90.00
#
_symmetry.space_group_name_H-M   'P 1'
#
loop_
_entity.id
_entity.type
_entity.pdbx_description
1 polymer ?
#
loop_
_entity_poly.entity_id
_entity_poly.type
_entity_poly.pdbx_seq_one_letter_code
_entity_poly.pdbx_strand_id
1 'polypeptide(L)'
;NTVVLTYVVRLTVTNDCGEKESYAYPLNQVGIEENRLEPAIELYPNPANNRFVLSWNSEDISPDQVKLYTVSGKEVLKKRINAAGGDMEIFELDLSGITKGLYIIEVEGTGIFIREKLLVNP
;
A
#
# COMPACT_ATOMS: atom_id res chain seq x y z
N ASN A 1 -13.00 17.40 16.06
CA ASN A 1 -13.21 18.70 15.40
C ASN A 1 -12.19 18.79 14.27
N THR A 2 -12.53 18.29 13.08
CA THR A 2 -11.56 18.11 11.99
C THR A 2 -11.65 19.30 11.05
N VAL A 3 -10.58 20.09 10.97
CA VAL A 3 -10.47 21.17 9.99
C VAL A 3 -10.16 20.55 8.64
N VAL A 4 -11.07 20.71 7.68
CA VAL A 4 -10.86 20.31 6.28
C VAL A 4 -10.37 21.51 5.48
N LEU A 5 -9.26 21.35 4.77
CA LEU A 5 -8.75 22.34 3.82
C LEU A 5 -9.60 22.28 2.54
N THR A 6 -10.40 23.31 2.29
CA THR A 6 -11.22 23.44 1.08
C THR A 6 -10.52 24.33 0.07
N TYR A 7 -10.11 23.76 -1.06
CA TYR A 7 -9.55 24.53 -2.18
C TYR A 7 -10.64 24.74 -3.23
N VAL A 8 -10.70 25.94 -3.80
CA VAL A 8 -11.57 26.26 -4.94
C VAL A 8 -10.68 26.58 -6.12
N VAL A 9 -10.87 25.85 -7.22
CA VAL A 9 -10.16 26.12 -8.48
C VAL A 9 -11.02 27.04 -9.32
N ARG A 10 -10.40 28.10 -9.87
CA ARG A 10 -11.04 29.06 -10.76
C ARG A 10 -10.34 29.04 -12.11
N LEU A 11 -11.10 28.76 -13.17
CA LEU A 11 -10.71 29.04 -14.54
C LEU A 11 -11.18 30.45 -14.89
N THR A 12 -10.29 31.27 -15.43
CA THR A 12 -10.65 32.57 -16.00
C THR A 12 -10.24 32.59 -17.48
N VAL A 13 -11.21 32.75 -18.36
CA VAL A 13 -11.00 32.91 -19.80
C VAL A 13 -11.02 34.40 -20.11
N THR A 14 -10.06 34.87 -20.90
CA THR A 14 -10.04 36.26 -21.40
C THR A 14 -10.08 36.20 -22.93
N ASN A 15 -11.04 36.88 -23.56
CA ASN A 15 -11.06 36.99 -25.02
C ASN A 15 -10.10 38.08 -25.52
N ASP A 16 -9.89 38.15 -26.83
CA ASP A 16 -8.96 39.12 -27.44
C ASP A 16 -9.36 40.59 -27.23
N CYS A 17 -10.63 40.85 -26.87
CA CYS A 17 -11.13 42.17 -26.51
C CYS A 17 -10.92 42.51 -25.02
N GLY A 18 -10.33 41.60 -24.24
CA GLY A 18 -10.03 41.80 -22.81
C GLY A 18 -11.19 41.47 -21.86
N GLU A 19 -12.33 40.99 -22.38
CA GLU A 19 -13.45 40.56 -21.56
C GLU A 19 -13.14 39.23 -20.88
N LYS A 20 -13.52 39.11 -19.59
CA LYS A 20 -13.20 37.96 -18.76
C LYS A 20 -14.46 37.23 -18.34
N GLU A 21 -14.42 35.91 -18.48
CA GLU A 21 -15.40 35.00 -17.91
C GLU A 21 -14.71 34.06 -16.92
N SER A 22 -15.38 33.65 -15.85
CA SER A 22 -14.78 32.74 -14.87
C SER A 22 -15.73 31.66 -14.40
N TYR A 23 -15.17 30.45 -14.29
CA TYR A 23 -15.84 29.27 -13.75
C TYR A 23 -15.06 28.81 -12.52
N ALA A 24 -15.76 28.58 -11.41
CA ALA A 24 -15.14 28.13 -10.17
C ALA A 24 -15.81 26.87 -9.67
N TYR A 25 -15.00 25.89 -9.29
CA TYR A 25 -15.47 24.62 -8.74
C TYR A 25 -14.67 24.26 -7.49
N PRO A 26 -15.32 23.73 -6.44
CA PRO A 26 -14.59 23.19 -5.31
C PRO A 26 -13.74 22.02 -5.80
N LEU A 27 -12.46 22.04 -5.43
CA LEU A 27 -11.59 20.90 -5.61
C LEU A 27 -11.98 19.88 -4.54
N ASN A 28 -12.97 19.05 -4.85
CA ASN A 28 -13.19 17.84 -4.09
C ASN A 28 -11.92 17.00 -4.26
N GLN A 29 -11.30 16.60 -3.14
CA GLN A 29 -10.22 15.64 -3.17
C GLN A 29 -10.75 14.41 -3.91
N VAL A 30 -10.25 14.15 -5.12
CA VAL A 30 -10.53 12.89 -5.83
C VAL A 30 -9.63 11.84 -5.18
N GLY A 31 -9.86 11.60 -3.89
CA GLY A 31 -9.55 10.30 -3.33
C GLY A 31 -10.48 9.34 -4.05
N ILE A 32 -9.91 8.30 -4.63
CA ILE A 32 -10.71 7.13 -4.99
C ILE A 32 -11.43 6.77 -3.69
N GLU A 33 -12.77 6.68 -3.70
CA GLU A 33 -13.44 6.00 -2.59
C GLU A 33 -12.83 4.60 -2.56
N GLU A 34 -11.95 4.36 -1.59
CA GLU A 34 -11.62 3.01 -1.20
C GLU A 34 -12.92 2.45 -0.64
N ASN A 35 -13.69 1.79 -1.52
CA ASN A 35 -14.44 0.63 -1.08
C ASN A 35 -13.39 -0.22 -0.36
N ARG A 36 -13.35 -0.13 0.97
CA ARG A 36 -12.49 -0.95 1.82
C ARG A 36 -13.02 -2.38 1.70
N LEU A 37 -12.77 -2.99 0.55
CA LEU A 37 -12.52 -4.41 0.48
C LEU A 37 -11.44 -4.65 1.52
N GLU A 38 -11.74 -5.49 2.50
CA GLU A 38 -10.74 -5.97 3.44
C GLU A 38 -9.50 -6.37 2.62
N PRO A 39 -8.31 -5.89 2.99
CA PRO A 39 -7.13 -6.17 2.21
C PRO A 39 -6.94 -7.69 2.16
N ALA A 40 -6.75 -8.25 0.97
CA ALA A 40 -6.60 -9.70 0.79
C ALA A 40 -5.44 -10.29 1.61
N ILE A 41 -4.50 -9.43 2.04
CA ILE A 41 -3.42 -9.74 2.98
C ILE A 41 -3.37 -8.64 4.05
N GLU A 42 -3.26 -9.04 5.30
CA GLU A 42 -2.87 -8.16 6.40
C GLU A 42 -1.37 -8.30 6.69
N LEU A 43 -0.68 -7.18 6.91
CA LEU A 43 0.73 -7.14 7.30
C LEU A 43 0.90 -6.42 8.63
N TYR A 44 1.41 -7.12 9.65
CA TYR A 44 1.61 -6.54 10.97
C TYR A 44 2.79 -7.15 11.76
N PRO A 45 3.37 -6.41 12.71
CA PRO A 45 3.20 -4.97 12.89
C PRO A 45 3.93 -4.22 11.77
N ASN A 46 3.37 -3.07 11.38
CA ASN A 46 4.08 -2.08 10.57
C ASN A 46 3.94 -0.73 11.30
N PRO A 47 5.01 -0.21 11.94
CA PRO A 47 6.41 -0.63 11.80
C PRO A 47 6.76 -1.98 12.45
N ALA A 48 7.63 -2.75 11.80
CA ALA A 48 8.17 -4.02 12.28
C ALA A 48 9.46 -3.81 13.08
N ASN A 49 9.65 -4.61 14.14
CA ASN A 49 10.92 -4.62 14.89
C ASN A 49 11.87 -5.66 14.30
N ASN A 50 11.69 -6.91 14.71
CA ASN A 50 12.55 -8.03 14.30
C ASN A 50 11.78 -9.05 13.46
N ARG A 51 10.48 -8.85 13.26
CA ARG A 51 9.64 -9.74 12.46
C ARG A 51 8.40 -9.00 11.96
N PHE A 52 7.81 -9.51 10.90
CA PHE A 52 6.42 -9.23 10.54
C PHE A 52 5.68 -10.53 10.29
N VAL A 53 4.36 -10.41 10.31
CA VAL A 53 3.40 -11.46 10.02
C VAL A 53 2.55 -11.02 8.84
N LEU A 54 2.36 -11.92 7.89
CA LEU A 54 1.30 -11.85 6.89
C LEU A 54 0.19 -12.80 7.31
N SER A 55 -1.06 -12.34 7.22
CA SER A 55 -2.22 -13.23 7.30
C SER A 55 -3.18 -12.99 6.17
N TRP A 56 -3.81 -14.06 5.71
CA TRP A 56 -4.79 -14.03 4.63
C TRP A 56 -5.80 -15.16 4.79
N ASN A 57 -6.95 -14.98 4.17
CA ASN A 57 -7.93 -16.04 4.00
C ASN A 57 -7.51 -16.93 2.80
N SER A 58 -7.32 -18.22 3.03
CA SER A 58 -6.89 -19.18 2.00
C SER A 58 -7.97 -19.46 0.95
N GLU A 59 -9.24 -19.17 1.26
CA GLU A 59 -10.34 -19.23 0.29
C GLU A 59 -10.26 -18.10 -0.74
N ASP A 60 -9.73 -16.94 -0.33
CA ASP A 60 -9.67 -15.74 -1.18
C ASP A 60 -8.41 -15.72 -2.05
N ILE A 61 -7.25 -16.07 -1.45
CA ILE A 61 -5.96 -16.01 -2.13
C ILE A 61 -5.00 -17.12 -1.70
N SER A 62 -4.05 -17.44 -2.58
CA SER A 62 -2.99 -18.42 -2.32
C SER A 62 -1.62 -17.87 -2.73
N PRO A 63 -0.94 -17.14 -1.82
CA PRO A 63 0.42 -16.67 -2.03
C PRO A 63 1.43 -17.82 -1.94
N ASP A 64 2.39 -17.84 -2.85
CA ASP A 64 3.46 -18.85 -2.88
C ASP A 64 4.83 -18.27 -2.53
N GLN A 65 4.95 -16.94 -2.51
CA GLN A 65 6.23 -16.28 -2.34
C GLN A 65 6.11 -14.86 -1.77
N VAL A 66 7.10 -14.52 -0.95
CA VAL A 66 7.32 -13.17 -0.42
C VAL A 66 8.72 -12.71 -0.81
N LYS A 67 8.83 -11.49 -1.31
CA LYS A 67 10.10 -10.81 -1.54
C LYS A 67 10.15 -9.49 -0.77
N LEU A 68 11.35 -9.11 -0.38
CA LEU A 68 11.64 -7.84 0.26
C LEU A 68 12.64 -7.08 -0.60
N TYR A 69 12.33 -5.83 -0.91
CA TYR A 69 13.19 -4.94 -1.70
C TYR A 69 13.51 -3.67 -0.91
N THR A 70 14.70 -3.13 -1.13
CA THR A 70 14.99 -1.75 -0.74
C THR A 70 14.14 -0.78 -1.58
N VAL A 71 14.00 0.46 -1.14
CA VAL A 71 13.32 1.53 -1.92
C VAL A 71 13.97 1.80 -3.29
N SER A 72 15.24 1.43 -3.47
CA SER A 72 15.96 1.51 -4.75
C SER A 72 15.71 0.29 -5.66
N GLY A 73 14.85 -0.66 -5.24
CA GLY A 73 14.50 -1.86 -6.01
C GLY A 73 15.48 -3.02 -5.88
N LYS A 74 16.45 -2.97 -4.96
CA LYS A 74 17.37 -4.11 -4.73
C LYS A 74 16.65 -5.19 -3.93
N GLU A 75 16.57 -6.41 -4.46
CA GLU A 75 16.06 -7.56 -3.71
C GLU A 75 17.00 -7.87 -2.53
N VAL A 76 16.43 -7.95 -1.34
CA VAL A 76 17.13 -8.21 -0.07
C VAL A 76 16.88 -9.64 0.38
N LEU A 77 15.66 -10.13 0.17
CA LEU A 77 15.25 -11.45 0.58
C LEU A 77 14.11 -11.95 -0.32
N LYS A 78 14.09 -13.26 -0.53
CA LYS A 78 13.02 -14.00 -1.19
C LYS A 78 12.77 -15.31 -0.42
N LYS A 79 11.50 -15.57 -0.09
CA LYS A 79 11.06 -16.75 0.65
C LYS A 79 9.81 -17.34 0.00
N ARG A 80 9.72 -18.67 -0.01
CA ARG A 80 8.49 -19.37 -0.40
C ARG A 80 7.56 -19.47 0.81
N ILE A 81 6.27 -19.31 0.56
CA ILE A 81 5.21 -19.61 1.51
C ILE A 81 4.79 -21.06 1.27
N ASN A 82 4.74 -21.84 2.35
CA ASN A 82 4.13 -23.15 2.33
C ASN A 82 2.81 -23.06 3.11
N ALA A 83 1.71 -23.20 2.39
CA ALA A 83 0.37 -23.17 2.96
C ALA A 83 0.20 -24.24 4.05
N ALA A 84 -0.42 -23.87 5.17
CA ALA A 84 -0.64 -24.75 6.32
C ALA A 84 -1.99 -25.49 6.24
N GLY A 85 -2.89 -25.10 5.33
CA GLY A 85 -4.14 -25.80 5.05
C GLY A 85 -5.30 -25.43 5.96
N GLY A 86 -5.38 -24.19 6.43
CA GLY A 86 -6.52 -23.68 7.22
C GLY A 86 -7.17 -22.45 6.58
N ASP A 87 -8.39 -22.10 7.01
CA ASP A 87 -9.16 -20.97 6.45
C ASP A 87 -8.38 -19.65 6.54
N MET A 88 -7.72 -19.40 7.67
CA MET A 88 -6.79 -18.29 7.84
C MET A 88 -5.36 -18.83 7.92
N GLU A 89 -4.52 -18.39 6.99
CA GLU A 89 -3.10 -18.74 6.98
C GLU A 89 -2.23 -17.60 7.47
N ILE A 90 -1.08 -17.98 8.04
CA ILE A 90 -0.14 -17.05 8.66
C ILE A 90 1.26 -17.39 8.17
N PHE A 91 1.98 -16.38 7.71
CA PHE A 91 3.41 -16.45 7.41
C PHE A 91 4.18 -15.44 8.25
N GLU A 92 5.12 -15.93 9.06
CA GLU A 92 6.02 -15.08 9.84
C GLU A 92 7.39 -15.01 9.16
N LEU A 93 7.93 -13.80 9.04
CA LEU A 93 9.28 -13.58 8.57
C LEU A 93 10.13 -12.89 9.64
N ASP A 94 11.23 -13.55 10.00
CA ASP A 94 12.30 -12.96 10.81
C ASP A 94 13.12 -11.95 9.98
N LEU A 95 13.26 -10.75 10.53
CA LEU A 95 14.02 -9.64 9.98
C LEU A 95 15.36 -9.46 10.72
N SER A 96 15.74 -10.38 11.61
CA SER A 96 17.04 -10.35 12.28
C SER A 96 18.17 -10.31 11.25
N GLY A 97 18.95 -9.23 11.26
CA GLY A 97 20.03 -8.99 10.29
C GLY A 97 19.63 -8.14 9.09
N ILE A 98 18.36 -7.80 8.93
CA ILE A 98 17.91 -6.77 7.98
C ILE A 98 18.21 -5.40 8.58
N THR A 99 18.82 -4.52 7.77
CA THR A 99 19.11 -3.16 8.22
C THR A 99 17.82 -2.39 8.43
N LYS A 100 17.78 -1.52 9.44
CA LYS A 100 16.61 -0.72 9.74
C LYS A 100 16.34 0.29 8.60
N GLY A 101 15.07 0.56 8.30
CA GLY A 101 14.70 1.44 7.18
C GLY A 101 13.41 1.05 6.49
N LEU A 102 13.13 1.72 5.37
CA LEU A 102 11.95 1.49 4.55
C LEU A 102 12.21 0.44 3.47
N TYR A 103 11.28 -0.50 3.34
CA TYR A 103 11.31 -1.57 2.35
C TYR A 103 9.98 -1.66 1.62
N ILE A 104 10.01 -2.32 0.46
CA ILE A 104 8.84 -2.77 -0.27
C ILE A 104 8.74 -4.27 -0.10
N ILE A 105 7.61 -4.73 0.44
CA ILE A 105 7.27 -6.15 0.42
C ILE A 105 6.46 -6.42 -0.85
N GLU A 106 6.75 -7.54 -1.49
CA GLU A 106 6.02 -8.04 -2.65
C GLU A 106 5.55 -9.45 -2.33
N VAL A 107 4.23 -9.68 -2.42
CA VAL A 107 3.63 -11.00 -2.25
C VAL A 107 3.07 -11.44 -3.59
N GLU A 108 3.50 -12.62 -4.03
CA GLU A 108 3.15 -13.23 -5.31
C GLU A 108 2.48 -14.57 -5.07
N GLY A 109 1.65 -14.98 -6.03
CA GLY A 109 0.92 -16.23 -6.03
C GLY A 109 0.07 -16.36 -7.28
N THR A 110 -0.80 -17.37 -7.33
CA THR A 110 -1.66 -17.60 -8.48
C THR A 110 -2.65 -16.45 -8.65
N GLY A 111 -2.45 -15.60 -9.65
CA GLY A 111 -3.35 -14.47 -9.95
C GLY A 111 -3.26 -13.30 -8.99
N ILE A 112 -2.32 -13.31 -8.04
CA ILE A 112 -2.13 -12.24 -7.05
C ILE A 112 -0.74 -11.61 -7.16
N PHE A 113 -0.72 -10.29 -7.02
CA PHE A 113 0.49 -9.50 -6.95
C PHE A 113 0.22 -8.30 -6.06
N ILE A 114 0.74 -8.33 -4.84
CA ILE A 114 0.51 -7.31 -3.82
C ILE A 114 1.85 -6.65 -3.48
N ARG A 115 1.86 -5.33 -3.38
CA ARG A 115 3.03 -4.55 -2.96
C ARG A 115 2.67 -3.60 -1.85
N GLU A 116 3.36 -3.74 -0.73
CA GLU A 116 3.15 -2.91 0.46
C GLU A 116 4.44 -2.28 0.96
N LYS A 117 4.32 -1.19 1.72
CA LYS A 117 5.46 -0.56 2.38
C LYS A 117 5.66 -1.18 3.75
N LEU A 118 6.89 -1.57 4.07
CA LEU A 118 7.26 -2.06 5.40
C LEU A 118 8.33 -1.15 6.01
N LEU A 119 8.02 -0.56 7.16
CA LEU A 119 9.02 0.16 7.96
C LEU A 119 9.64 -0.80 8.98
N VAL A 120 10.95 -1.01 8.90
CA VAL A 120 11.72 -1.72 9.93
C VAL A 120 12.30 -0.69 10.88
N ASN A 121 11.95 -0.78 12.16
CA ASN A 121 12.20 0.29 13.14
C ASN A 121 13.68 0.71 13.20
N PRO A 122 13.99 2.02 13.00
CA PRO A 122 15.32 2.60 13.17
C PRO A 122 15.89 2.50 14.58
#